data_AF-Q5EBQ8-F1
#
_entry.id   AF-Q5EBQ8-F1
#
_cell.length_a   1.000
_cell.length_b   1.000
_cell.length_c   1.000
_cell.angle_alpha   90.00
_cell.angle_beta   90.00
_cell.angle_gamma   90.00
#
_symmetry.space_group_name_H-M   'P 1'
#
loop_
_entity.id
_entity.type
_entity.pdbx_description
1 polymer ?
#
loop_
_entity_poly.entity_id
_entity_poly.type
_entity_poly.pdbx_seq_one_letter_code
_entity_poly.pdbx_strand_id
1 'polypeptide(L)'
;GNQSPSWAAEDIINYTEPKLGYTRDSPGFLRFVRVLCGMSSDERKAFLQFTTGCSTLPPGGLANLHPRLTVVRKVDATDASYPSVNTCVHYLKLPEYSSEEIMRERLLAATMEKGFHLN
;
A
#
# COMPACT_ATOMS: atom_id res chain seq x y z
N GLY A 1 -11.06 11.00 19.51
CA GLY A 1 -9.64 10.62 19.38
C GLY A 1 -9.32 10.47 17.92
N ASN A 2 -8.53 11.37 17.36
CA ASN A 2 -8.28 11.47 15.91
C ASN A 2 -6.86 10.98 15.61
N GLN A 3 -6.52 9.74 16.02
CA GLN A 3 -5.19 9.20 15.77
C GLN A 3 -5.06 8.90 14.27
N SER A 4 -4.23 9.69 13.60
CA SER A 4 -3.82 9.41 12.22
C SER A 4 -2.89 8.18 12.22
N PRO A 5 -3.07 7.25 11.28
CA PRO A 5 -2.16 6.11 11.16
C PRO A 5 -0.73 6.60 10.87
N SER A 6 0.23 6.02 11.59
CA SER A 6 1.65 6.29 11.45
C SER A 6 2.44 4.99 11.47
N TRP A 7 3.53 4.96 10.72
CA TRP A 7 4.45 3.83 10.57
C TRP A 7 5.83 4.35 10.18
N ALA A 8 6.87 3.66 10.64
CA ALA A 8 8.24 3.82 10.16
C ALA A 8 8.51 2.86 8.98
N ALA A 9 9.62 3.08 8.27
CA ALA A 9 10.04 2.20 7.17
C ALA A 9 10.19 0.74 7.64
N GLU A 10 10.77 0.56 8.81
CA GLU A 10 10.95 -0.72 9.49
C GLU A 10 9.62 -1.41 9.82
N ASP A 11 8.59 -0.66 10.23
CA ASP A 11 7.25 -1.23 10.45
C ASP A 11 6.67 -1.77 9.13
N ILE A 12 6.80 -1.03 8.04
CA ILE A 12 6.29 -1.47 6.73
C ILE A 12 7.05 -2.73 6.28
N ILE A 13 8.38 -2.74 6.37
CA ILE A 13 9.22 -3.87 5.95
C ILE A 13 8.93 -5.13 6.77
N ASN A 14 8.75 -4.99 8.08
CA ASN A 14 8.55 -6.11 9.00
C ASN A 14 7.12 -6.65 8.95
N TYR A 15 6.13 -5.79 8.79
CA TYR A 15 4.70 -6.15 8.93
C TYR A 15 3.91 -6.16 7.62
N THR A 16 4.56 -5.93 6.47
CA THR A 16 4.00 -6.15 5.13
C THR A 16 4.62 -7.39 4.51
N GLU A 17 3.81 -8.17 3.79
CA GLU A 17 4.23 -9.42 3.15
C GLU A 17 4.41 -9.24 1.63
N PRO A 18 5.63 -8.99 1.13
CA PRO A 18 5.90 -9.04 -0.30
C PRO A 18 5.87 -10.48 -0.82
N LYS A 19 5.13 -10.74 -1.90
CA LYS A 19 5.03 -12.05 -2.57
C LYS A 19 4.95 -11.89 -4.10
N LEU A 20 5.02 -13.02 -4.82
CA LEU A 20 4.76 -13.11 -6.28
C LEU A 20 5.42 -11.98 -7.10
N GLY A 21 6.75 -11.94 -7.10
CA GLY A 21 7.53 -10.96 -7.85
C GLY A 21 8.08 -9.80 -7.03
N TYR A 22 7.65 -9.63 -5.78
CA TYR A 22 8.33 -8.77 -4.81
C TYR A 22 9.00 -9.59 -3.70
N THR A 23 10.11 -9.04 -3.21
CA THR A 23 10.82 -9.47 -2.00
C THR A 23 11.09 -8.23 -1.13
N ARG A 24 11.50 -8.43 0.13
CA ARG A 24 11.81 -7.32 1.05
C ARG A 24 12.95 -6.42 0.53
N ASP A 25 13.86 -6.99 -0.25
CA ASP A 25 15.01 -6.28 -0.82
C ASP A 25 14.77 -5.82 -2.27
N SER A 26 13.62 -6.15 -2.87
CA SER A 26 13.35 -5.79 -4.26
C SER A 26 13.21 -4.26 -4.42
N PRO A 27 13.77 -3.66 -5.49
CA PRO A 27 13.70 -2.22 -5.70
C PRO A 27 12.27 -1.68 -5.70
N GLY A 28 11.31 -2.42 -6.28
CA GLY A 28 9.90 -2.04 -6.28
C GLY A 28 9.27 -2.01 -4.88
N PHE A 29 9.59 -2.97 -4.02
CA PHE A 29 9.10 -2.97 -2.64
C PHE A 29 9.76 -1.90 -1.78
N LEU A 30 11.08 -1.69 -1.91
CA LEU A 30 11.77 -0.61 -1.20
C LEU A 30 11.26 0.78 -1.61
N ARG A 31 10.95 0.97 -2.89
CA ARG A 31 10.28 2.17 -3.40
C ARG A 31 8.91 2.35 -2.77
N PHE A 32 8.11 1.29 -2.67
CA PHE A 32 6.82 1.31 -1.98
C PHE A 32 6.95 1.74 -0.52
N VAL A 33 7.93 1.21 0.21
CA VAL A 33 8.23 1.61 1.60
C VAL A 33 8.52 3.12 1.68
N ARG A 34 9.40 3.64 0.81
CA ARG A 34 9.76 5.06 0.79
C ARG A 34 8.56 5.96 0.49
N VAL A 35 7.75 5.58 -0.49
CA VAL A 35 6.52 6.29 -0.85
C VAL A 35 5.57 6.36 0.35
N LEU A 36 5.31 5.25 1.04
CA LEU A 36 4.45 5.22 2.23
C LEU A 36 5.00 6.04 3.39
N CYS A 37 6.32 6.05 3.60
CA CYS A 37 6.94 6.91 4.62
C CYS A 37 6.77 8.40 4.30
N GLY A 38 6.87 8.76 3.01
CA GLY A 38 6.70 10.13 2.52
C GLY A 38 5.24 10.62 2.46
N MET A 39 4.25 9.78 2.74
CA MET A 39 2.84 10.20 2.78
C MET A 39 2.55 11.05 4.02
N SER A 40 1.75 12.10 3.83
CA SER A 40 1.12 12.91 4.87
C SER A 40 0.08 12.12 5.66
N SER A 41 -0.39 12.67 6.78
CA SER A 41 -1.38 12.01 7.62
C SER A 41 -2.68 11.67 6.89
N ASP A 42 -3.15 12.52 6.00
CA ASP A 42 -4.40 12.30 5.27
C ASP A 42 -4.24 11.29 4.13
N GLU A 43 -3.10 11.32 3.44
CA GLU A 43 -2.73 10.31 2.43
C GLU A 43 -2.59 8.91 3.06
N ARG A 44 -2.00 8.81 4.26
CA ARG A 44 -1.90 7.55 5.01
C ARG A 44 -3.28 7.00 5.38
N LYS A 45 -4.21 7.85 5.80
CA LYS A 45 -5.62 7.45 6.05
C LYS A 45 -6.29 6.95 4.78
N ALA A 46 -6.12 7.67 3.68
CA ALA A 46 -6.70 7.30 2.38
C ALA A 46 -6.14 5.96 1.90
N PHE A 47 -4.83 5.75 2.00
CA PHE A 47 -4.19 4.48 1.67
C PHE A 47 -4.67 3.33 2.56
N LEU A 48 -4.78 3.56 3.87
CA LEU A 48 -5.24 2.52 4.79
C LEU A 48 -6.70 2.16 4.50
N GLN A 49 -7.55 3.15 4.25
CA GLN A 49 -8.95 2.95 3.86
C GLN A 49 -9.04 2.19 2.53
N PHE A 50 -8.20 2.53 1.56
CA PHE A 50 -8.13 1.83 0.28
C PHE A 50 -7.72 0.37 0.44
N THR A 51 -6.77 0.07 1.33
CA THR A 51 -6.21 -1.29 1.45
C THR A 51 -6.92 -2.19 2.44
N THR A 52 -7.54 -1.63 3.47
CA THR A 52 -8.16 -2.38 4.57
C THR A 52 -9.66 -2.13 4.72
N GLY A 53 -10.20 -1.11 4.05
CA GLY A 53 -11.57 -0.66 4.29
C GLY A 53 -11.74 0.11 5.60
N CYS A 54 -10.68 0.34 6.37
CA CYS A 54 -10.67 1.12 7.60
C CYS A 54 -9.68 2.29 7.53
N SER A 55 -10.05 3.44 8.07
CA SER A 55 -9.20 4.64 8.09
C SER A 55 -8.28 4.72 9.32
N THR A 56 -8.31 3.71 10.20
CA THR A 56 -7.53 3.65 11.44
C THR A 56 -6.86 2.29 11.60
N LEU A 57 -5.69 2.27 12.25
CA LEU A 57 -4.98 1.05 12.61
C LEU A 57 -5.44 0.55 13.99
N PRO A 58 -5.35 -0.77 14.24
CA PRO A 58 -5.55 -1.30 15.58
C PRO A 58 -4.49 -0.78 16.55
N PRO A 59 -4.75 -0.81 17.87
CA PRO A 59 -3.71 -0.56 18.88
C PRO A 59 -2.49 -1.44 18.60
N GLY A 60 -1.31 -0.85 18.51
CA GLY A 60 -0.07 -1.54 18.09
C GLY A 60 0.28 -1.42 16.60
N GLY A 61 -0.49 -0.67 15.81
CA GLY A 61 -0.12 -0.27 14.46
C GLY A 61 -0.13 -1.42 13.44
N LEU A 62 0.78 -1.37 12.46
CA LEU A 62 0.89 -2.39 11.41
C LEU A 62 1.21 -3.79 11.96
N ALA A 63 1.90 -3.88 13.10
CA ALA A 63 2.24 -5.15 13.74
C ALA A 63 1.00 -6.00 14.06
N ASN A 64 -0.09 -5.31 14.43
CA ASN A 64 -1.37 -5.91 14.84
C ASN A 64 -2.43 -5.87 13.73
N LEU A 65 -2.09 -5.41 12.52
CA LEU A 65 -2.99 -5.47 11.38
C LEU A 65 -3.16 -6.94 10.97
N HIS A 66 -4.40 -7.47 11.09
CA HIS A 66 -4.72 -8.84 10.74
C HIS A 66 -5.92 -8.92 9.77
N PRO A 67 -5.79 -9.59 8.61
CA PRO A 67 -4.55 -10.16 8.06
C PRO A 67 -3.48 -9.08 7.79
N ARG A 68 -2.20 -9.46 7.64
CA ARG A 68 -1.16 -8.49 7.24
C ARG A 68 -1.40 -8.03 5.81
N LEU A 69 -0.98 -6.80 5.50
CA LEU A 69 -0.99 -6.32 4.13
C LEU A 69 -0.05 -7.18 3.28
N THR A 70 -0.58 -7.85 2.27
CA THR A 70 0.20 -8.60 1.28
C THR A 70 0.36 -7.75 0.03
N VAL A 71 1.59 -7.60 -0.47
CA VAL A 71 1.88 -6.84 -1.68
C VAL A 71 2.47 -7.76 -2.73
N VAL A 72 1.86 -7.80 -3.91
CA VAL A 72 2.31 -8.63 -5.03
C VAL A 72 2.53 -7.83 -6.28
N ARG A 73 3.40 -8.33 -7.17
CA ARG A 73 3.60 -7.71 -8.46
C ARG A 73 2.38 -7.93 -9.34
N LYS A 74 1.84 -6.83 -9.90
CA LYS A 74 0.82 -6.91 -10.94
C LYS A 74 1.50 -7.27 -12.27
N VAL A 75 1.14 -8.41 -12.84
CA VAL A 75 1.67 -8.89 -14.13
C VAL A 75 1.02 -8.10 -15.27
N ASP A 76 1.73 -7.94 -16.38
CA ASP A 76 1.28 -7.22 -17.59
C ASP A 76 0.80 -5.78 -17.32
N ALA A 77 1.45 -5.11 -16.37
CA ALA A 77 1.17 -3.72 -16.00
C ALA A 77 2.32 -2.78 -16.40
N THR A 78 1.97 -1.54 -16.70
CA THR A 78 2.89 -0.46 -17.06
C THR A 78 2.79 0.72 -16.08
N ASP A 79 3.60 1.76 -16.26
CA ASP A 79 3.54 2.99 -15.46
C ASP A 79 2.19 3.74 -15.53
N ALA A 80 1.38 3.45 -16.56
CA ALA A 80 0.03 3.97 -16.69
C ALA A 80 -1.02 3.16 -15.90
N SER A 81 -0.68 1.94 -15.47
CA SER A 81 -1.61 1.06 -14.79
C SER A 81 -1.80 1.46 -13.33
N TYR A 82 -3.05 1.46 -12.84
CA TYR A 82 -3.33 1.65 -11.42
C TYR A 82 -3.11 0.36 -10.62
N PRO A 83 -2.73 0.48 -9.33
CA PRO A 83 -2.75 -0.66 -8.42
C PRO A 83 -4.19 -1.12 -8.20
N SER A 84 -4.38 -2.38 -7.81
CA SER A 84 -5.69 -2.89 -7.41
C SER A 84 -5.61 -3.63 -6.08
N VAL A 85 -6.71 -3.61 -5.33
CA VAL A 85 -6.73 -4.11 -3.97
C VAL A 85 -7.93 -5.02 -3.73
N ASN A 86 -7.72 -6.07 -2.96
CA ASN A 86 -8.76 -6.84 -2.32
C ASN A 86 -8.73 -6.52 -0.82
N THR A 87 -9.68 -5.70 -0.38
CA THR A 87 -9.76 -5.23 1.00
C THR A 87 -10.11 -6.34 1.99
N CYS A 88 -10.86 -7.38 1.58
CA CYS A 88 -11.25 -8.48 2.48
C CYS A 88 -10.06 -9.26 3.05
N VAL A 89 -8.93 -9.27 2.32
CA VAL A 89 -7.72 -10.03 2.68
C VAL A 89 -6.47 -9.14 2.72
N HIS A 90 -6.64 -7.82 2.74
CA HIS A 90 -5.55 -6.83 2.70
C HIS A 90 -4.50 -7.17 1.63
N TYR A 91 -4.94 -7.33 0.38
CA TYR A 91 -4.09 -7.81 -0.70
C TYR A 91 -3.96 -6.79 -1.82
N LEU A 92 -2.77 -6.22 -2.00
CA LEU A 92 -2.45 -5.19 -2.97
C LEU A 92 -1.67 -5.76 -4.15
N LYS A 93 -2.19 -5.59 -5.36
CA LYS A 93 -1.49 -5.83 -6.63
C LYS A 93 -0.88 -4.52 -7.10
N LEU A 94 0.45 -4.43 -7.05
CA LEU A 94 1.21 -3.22 -7.33
C LEU A 94 2.05 -3.42 -8.60
N PRO A 95 1.85 -2.59 -9.66
CA PRO A 95 2.76 -2.56 -10.80
C PRO A 95 4.20 -2.25 -10.39
N GLU A 96 5.17 -2.76 -11.15
CA GLU A 96 6.58 -2.47 -10.95
C GLU A 96 6.94 -1.12 -11.59
N TYR A 97 6.48 -0.04 -10.96
CA TYR A 97 6.66 1.32 -11.48
C TYR A 97 8.12 1.68 -11.64
N SER A 98 8.46 2.46 -12.65
CA SER A 98 9.84 2.87 -12.93
C SER A 98 10.42 3.86 -11.90
N SER A 99 9.60 4.69 -11.24
CA SER A 99 10.04 5.72 -10.27
C SER A 99 9.14 5.85 -9.03
N GLU A 100 9.65 6.46 -7.95
CA GLU A 100 8.89 6.66 -6.70
C GLU A 100 7.73 7.64 -6.91
N GLU A 101 7.95 8.65 -7.75
CA GLU A 101 6.98 9.69 -8.10
C GLU A 101 5.77 9.09 -8.80
N ILE A 102 5.99 8.23 -9.80
CA ILE A 102 4.91 7.53 -10.53
C ILE A 102 4.14 6.63 -9.56
N MET A 103 4.86 5.87 -8.72
CA MET A 103 4.21 4.99 -7.74
C MET A 103 3.33 5.78 -6.76
N ARG A 104 3.83 6.92 -6.26
CA ARG A 104 3.06 7.79 -5.37
C ARG A 104 1.82 8.33 -6.07
N GLU A 105 1.97 8.89 -7.26
CA GLU A 105 0.86 9.44 -8.05
C GLU A 105 -0.23 8.37 -8.28
N ARG A 106 0.17 7.18 -8.76
CA ARG A 106 -0.77 6.09 -9.06
C ARG A 106 -1.44 5.52 -7.81
N LEU A 107 -0.71 5.39 -6.69
CA LEU A 107 -1.28 4.96 -5.42
C LEU A 107 -2.33 5.96 -4.94
N LEU A 108 -1.99 7.25 -4.88
CA LEU A 108 -2.90 8.28 -4.37
C LEU A 108 -4.13 8.43 -5.27
N ALA A 109 -3.95 8.44 -6.59
CA ALA A 109 -5.05 8.44 -7.54
C ALA A 109 -6.01 7.27 -7.29
N ALA A 110 -5.49 6.06 -7.10
CA ALA A 110 -6.31 4.88 -6.80
C ALA A 110 -7.06 4.98 -5.46
N THR A 111 -6.52 5.70 -4.46
CA THR A 111 -7.25 5.94 -3.19
C THR A 111 -8.42 6.91 -3.35
N MET A 112 -8.37 7.81 -4.34
CA MET A 112 -9.39 8.82 -4.58
C MET A 112 -10.52 8.32 -5.48
N GLU A 113 -10.24 7.34 -6.34
CA GLU A 113 -11.25 6.69 -7.16
C GLU A 113 -12.15 5.80 -6.29
N LYS A 114 -13.20 6.41 -5.73
CA LYS A 114 -14.31 5.75 -5.01
C LYS A 114 -15.11 4.84 -5.94
N GLY A 115 -14.53 3.76 -6.45
CA GLY A 115 -15.30 2.82 -7.25
C GLY A 115 -14.58 1.85 -8.19
N PHE A 116 -13.25 1.85 -8.31
CA PHE A 116 -12.58 0.80 -9.09
C PHE A 116 -12.43 -0.50 -8.28
N HIS A 117 -13.56 -1.08 -7.91
CA HIS A 117 -13.68 -2.50 -7.67
C HIS A 117 -13.85 -3.18 -9.03
N LEU A 118 -12.79 -3.79 -9.57
CA LEU A 118 -12.95 -4.79 -10.61
C LEU A 118 -11.93 -5.91 -10.39
N ASN A 119 -12.42 -7.00 -9.80
CA ASN A 119 -12.65 -8.23 -10.54
C ASN A 119 -13.80 -9.00 -9.90
#